data_AF-A0A117SRJ4-F1
#
_entry.id   AF-A0A117SRJ4-F1
#
_cell.length_a   1.000
_cell.length_b   1.000
_cell.length_c   1.000
_cell.angle_alpha   90.00
_cell.angle_beta   90.00
_cell.angle_gamma   90.00
#
_symmetry.space_group_name_H-M   'P 1'
#
loop_
_entity.id
_entity.type
_entity.pdbx_description
1 polymer ?
#
loop_
_entity_poly.entity_id
_entity_poly.type
_entity_poly.pdbx_seq_one_letter_code
_entity_poly.pdbx_strand_id
1 'polypeptide(L)'
;MRGLSLKNPPAGGLGFLEGNVRIEADGEVAYQATGTEDYFLSGWYFSGGPYTAPFHGLIHKSDENHEIAAYRFHILDPIPFRESLTITTPHGEWNEVEADYSSVAYWYDPLPALGRRGFTAGVSGVTPLWGLLNTLVKLGLKT
;
A
#
# COMPACT_ATOMS: atom_id res chain seq x y z
N MET A 1 -8.91 -0.16 -3.02
CA MET A 1 -8.84 1.12 -2.28
C MET A 1 -10.00 1.97 -2.73
N ARG A 2 -10.65 2.67 -1.81
CA ARG A 2 -11.82 3.51 -2.10
C ARG A 2 -11.76 4.82 -1.31
N GLY A 3 -11.92 5.96 -1.98
CA GLY A 3 -12.11 7.24 -1.33
C GLY A 3 -13.52 7.34 -0.70
N LEU A 4 -13.60 7.84 0.53
CA LEU A 4 -14.86 7.99 1.27
C LEU A 4 -15.36 9.45 1.31
N SER A 5 -14.60 10.39 0.76
CA SER A 5 -14.95 11.82 0.79
C SER A 5 -16.23 12.11 0.01
N LEU A 6 -17.21 12.75 0.67
CA LEU A 6 -18.57 12.97 0.15
C LEU A 6 -18.81 14.37 -0.43
N LYS A 7 -17.90 15.35 -0.27
CA LYS A 7 -18.10 16.73 -0.76
C LYS A 7 -16.82 17.41 -1.26
N ASN A 8 -16.83 17.84 -2.53
CA ASN A 8 -15.70 18.45 -3.24
C ASN A 8 -14.37 17.72 -3.02
N PRO A 9 -14.31 16.40 -3.28
CA PRO A 9 -13.14 15.64 -2.93
C PRO A 9 -11.92 16.07 -3.76
N PRO A 10 -10.72 16.16 -3.14
CA PRO A 10 -9.48 16.45 -3.87
C PRO A 10 -9.27 15.43 -4.99
N ALA A 11 -8.72 15.92 -6.12
CA ALA A 11 -8.48 15.13 -7.33
C ALA A 11 -9.71 14.33 -7.82
N GLY A 12 -10.91 14.92 -7.71
CA GLY A 12 -12.15 14.28 -8.18
C GLY A 12 -12.50 12.99 -7.43
N GLY A 13 -12.10 12.86 -6.16
CA GLY A 13 -12.36 11.65 -5.36
C GLY A 13 -11.12 10.80 -5.09
N LEU A 14 -10.09 10.98 -5.91
CA LEU A 14 -8.90 10.12 -5.92
C LEU A 14 -7.72 10.69 -5.13
N GLY A 15 -7.91 11.76 -4.35
CA GLY A 15 -6.84 12.38 -3.56
C GLY A 15 -6.17 11.43 -2.56
N PHE A 16 -6.82 10.32 -2.19
CA PHE A 16 -6.18 9.28 -1.37
C PHE A 16 -4.94 8.67 -2.05
N LEU A 17 -4.84 8.76 -3.38
CA LEU A 17 -3.70 8.28 -4.15
C LEU A 17 -2.44 9.13 -3.99
N GLU A 18 -2.49 10.32 -3.39
CA GLU A 18 -1.30 11.14 -3.13
C GLU A 18 -0.39 10.57 -2.03
N GLY A 19 -0.80 9.46 -1.39
CA GLY A 19 -0.01 8.81 -0.36
C GLY A 19 1.30 8.26 -0.90
N ASN A 20 2.42 8.75 -0.35
CA ASN A 20 3.76 8.24 -0.63
C ASN A 20 3.94 6.82 -0.04
N VAL A 21 3.75 5.80 -0.88
CA VAL A 21 3.99 4.41 -0.47
C VAL A 21 5.46 4.25 -0.10
N ARG A 22 5.69 3.74 1.10
CA ARG A 22 7.03 3.59 1.67
C ARG A 22 7.25 2.15 2.12
N ILE A 23 8.41 1.61 1.80
CA ILE A 23 8.82 0.27 2.19
C ILE A 23 10.12 0.39 2.98
N GLU A 24 10.07 -0.08 4.23
CA GLU A 24 11.21 -0.15 5.12
C GLU A 24 11.62 -1.61 5.33
N ALA A 25 12.90 -1.91 5.11
CA ALA A 25 13.51 -3.21 5.36
C ALA A 25 14.53 -3.05 6.49
N ASP A 26 14.37 -3.82 7.56
CA ASP A 26 15.26 -3.82 8.72
C ASP A 26 15.48 -2.42 9.33
N GLY A 27 14.44 -1.58 9.31
CA GLY A 27 14.46 -0.21 9.86
C GLY A 27 14.97 0.87 8.91
N GLU A 28 15.40 0.51 7.70
CA GLU A 28 15.92 1.44 6.69
C GLU A 28 14.96 1.57 5.51
N VAL A 29 14.91 2.76 4.90
CA VAL A 29 14.06 3.01 3.72
C VAL A 29 14.64 2.29 2.50
N ALA A 30 13.94 1.27 2.02
CA ALA A 30 14.31 0.52 0.84
C ALA A 30 13.65 1.07 -0.43
N TYR A 31 12.44 1.62 -0.30
CA TYR A 31 11.70 2.20 -1.42
C TYR A 31 10.77 3.32 -0.94
N GLN A 32 10.65 4.38 -1.74
CA GLN A 32 9.66 5.43 -1.52
C GLN A 32 9.11 5.93 -2.87
N ALA A 33 7.78 5.88 -3.02
CA ALA A 33 7.08 6.49 -4.14
C ALA A 33 6.70 7.95 -3.84
N THR A 34 6.33 8.67 -4.90
CA THR A 34 5.78 10.03 -4.87
C THR A 34 4.25 10.07 -4.85
N GLY A 35 3.62 8.90 -4.93
CA GLY A 35 2.18 8.69 -4.95
C GLY A 35 1.87 7.19 -4.94
N THR A 36 0.62 6.84 -4.65
CA THR A 36 0.15 5.47 -4.64
C THR A 36 0.02 4.93 -6.06
N GLU A 37 -0.46 5.72 -7.02
CA GLU A 37 -0.47 5.33 -8.42
C GLU A 37 0.94 5.19 -9.01
N ASP A 38 1.86 6.05 -8.56
CA ASP A 38 3.26 6.01 -8.96
C ASP A 38 3.92 4.72 -8.45
N TYR A 39 3.57 4.28 -7.23
CA TYR A 39 3.97 2.96 -6.73
C TYR A 39 3.47 1.83 -7.63
N PHE A 40 2.28 1.94 -8.23
CA PHE A 40 1.79 0.95 -9.19
C PHE A 40 2.27 1.20 -10.63
N LEU A 41 3.30 2.03 -10.82
CA LEU A 41 3.94 2.37 -12.10
C LEU A 41 2.95 2.94 -13.12
N SER A 42 2.02 3.75 -12.62
CA SER A 42 1.10 4.58 -13.40
C SER A 42 1.47 6.05 -13.23
N GLY A 43 0.54 6.95 -13.48
CA GLY A 43 0.66 8.36 -13.14
C GLY A 43 -0.67 9.08 -13.25
N TRP A 44 -0.75 10.27 -12.66
CA TRP A 44 -1.90 11.16 -12.76
C TRP A 44 -3.21 10.46 -12.38
N TYR A 45 -3.27 9.87 -11.18
CA TYR A 45 -4.46 9.14 -10.68
C TYR A 45 -4.96 8.03 -11.62
N PHE A 46 -4.04 7.31 -12.29
CA PHE A 46 -4.39 6.33 -13.32
C PHE A 46 -5.26 6.90 -14.46
N SER A 47 -4.94 8.10 -14.94
CA SER A 47 -5.64 8.75 -16.06
C SER A 47 -5.70 7.91 -17.34
N GLY A 48 -4.72 7.01 -17.54
CA GLY A 48 -4.71 6.05 -18.65
C GLY A 48 -5.72 4.90 -18.53
N GLY A 49 -6.42 4.78 -17.40
CA GLY A 49 -7.40 3.72 -17.14
C GLY A 49 -6.79 2.36 -16.79
N PRO A 50 -7.63 1.31 -16.69
CA PRO A 50 -7.19 -0.05 -16.40
C PRO A 50 -6.20 -0.59 -17.44
N TYR A 51 -5.17 -1.29 -16.98
CA TYR A 51 -4.15 -1.89 -17.83
C TYR A 51 -3.49 -3.09 -17.13
N THR A 52 -2.84 -3.94 -17.92
CA THR A 52 -2.19 -5.17 -17.43
C THR A 52 -0.77 -5.26 -17.99
N ALA A 53 0.22 -5.24 -17.12
CA ALA A 53 1.61 -5.58 -17.43
C ALA A 53 2.04 -6.83 -16.61
N PRO A 54 3.13 -7.52 -16.97
CA PRO A 54 3.51 -8.77 -16.31
C PRO A 54 3.66 -8.68 -14.79
N PHE A 55 4.13 -7.53 -14.29
CA PHE A 55 4.46 -7.35 -12.86
C PHE A 55 3.71 -6.20 -12.18
N HIS A 56 2.91 -5.43 -12.89
CA HIS A 56 2.11 -4.35 -12.30
C HIS A 56 0.90 -4.04 -13.18
N GLY A 57 -0.11 -3.37 -12.62
CA GLY A 57 -1.26 -2.95 -13.39
C GLY A 57 -2.40 -2.41 -12.55
N LEU A 58 -3.43 -1.96 -13.25
CA LEU A 58 -4.69 -1.50 -12.69
C LEU A 58 -5.82 -2.39 -13.22
N ILE A 59 -6.42 -3.17 -12.34
CA ILE A 59 -7.50 -4.12 -12.64
C ILE A 59 -8.84 -3.39 -12.76
N HIS A 60 -9.07 -2.41 -11.88
CA HIS A 60 -10.34 -1.69 -11.80
C HIS A 60 -10.11 -0.23 -11.46
N LYS A 61 -10.89 0.65 -12.07
CA LYS A 61 -11.03 2.08 -11.72
C LYS A 61 -12.49 2.49 -11.86
N SER A 62 -13.03 3.19 -10.87
CA SER A 62 -14.31 3.88 -10.94
C SER A 62 -14.15 5.30 -10.43
N ASP A 63 -14.23 6.28 -11.33
CA ASP A 63 -14.19 7.71 -10.97
C ASP A 63 -15.47 8.12 -10.23
N GLU A 64 -16.61 7.46 -10.49
CA GLU A 64 -17.89 7.72 -9.81
C GLU A 64 -17.89 7.26 -8.34
N ASN A 65 -17.32 6.08 -8.09
CA ASN A 65 -17.27 5.50 -6.73
C ASN A 65 -15.96 5.84 -6.00
N HIS A 66 -15.02 6.50 -6.67
CA HIS A 66 -13.66 6.76 -6.18
C HIS A 66 -12.90 5.48 -5.82
N GLU A 67 -12.99 4.45 -6.65
CA GLU A 67 -12.45 3.11 -6.38
C GLU A 67 -11.31 2.75 -7.33
N ILE A 68 -10.28 2.08 -6.80
CA ILE A 68 -9.25 1.41 -7.59
C ILE A 68 -8.93 0.01 -7.05
N ALA A 69 -8.49 -0.87 -7.94
CA ALA A 69 -7.81 -2.11 -7.61
C ALA A 69 -6.56 -2.26 -8.50
N ALA A 70 -5.39 -2.24 -7.88
CA ALA A 70 -4.09 -2.31 -8.56
C ALA A 70 -3.23 -3.45 -7.98
N TYR A 71 -2.25 -3.90 -8.75
CA TYR A 71 -1.28 -4.89 -8.31
C TYR A 71 0.13 -4.48 -8.70
N ARG A 72 1.11 -4.91 -7.89
CA ARG A 72 2.54 -4.84 -8.20
C ARG A 72 3.25 -6.04 -7.57
N PHE A 73 4.14 -6.64 -8.33
CA PHE A 73 5.01 -7.73 -7.91
C PHE A 73 6.46 -7.32 -8.06
N HIS A 74 7.20 -7.32 -6.96
CA HIS A 74 8.63 -7.03 -6.92
C HIS A 74 9.47 -8.25 -7.36
N ILE A 75 9.25 -8.74 -8.59
CA ILE A 75 9.96 -9.89 -9.15
C ILE A 75 11.32 -9.48 -9.70
N LEU A 76 11.36 -8.40 -10.48
CA LEU A 76 12.60 -7.88 -11.09
C LEU A 76 13.36 -6.93 -10.14
N ASP A 77 12.69 -6.42 -9.13
CA ASP A 77 13.16 -5.46 -8.14
C ASP A 77 12.81 -5.92 -6.71
N PRO A 78 13.27 -7.12 -6.28
CA PRO A 78 12.94 -7.66 -4.96
C PRO A 78 13.47 -6.76 -3.83
N ILE A 79 12.73 -6.72 -2.71
CA ILE A 79 13.09 -5.97 -1.51
C ILE A 79 13.56 -6.95 -0.43
N PRO A 80 14.87 -7.21 -0.30
CA PRO A 80 15.39 -8.14 0.70
C PRO A 80 15.30 -7.54 2.11
N PHE A 81 15.02 -8.39 3.09
CA PHE A 81 15.02 -8.05 4.52
C PHE A 81 15.43 -9.28 5.35
N ARG A 82 15.92 -9.07 6.57
CA ARG A 82 16.37 -10.14 7.48
C ARG A 82 15.39 -10.34 8.64
N GLU A 83 15.00 -9.25 9.28
CA GLU A 83 14.26 -9.22 10.53
C GLU A 83 12.87 -8.63 10.36
N SER A 84 12.74 -7.54 9.59
CA SER A 84 11.45 -6.87 9.41
C SER A 84 11.27 -6.23 8.04
N LEU A 85 10.03 -6.25 7.57
CA LEU A 85 9.57 -5.53 6.40
C LEU A 85 8.30 -4.77 6.78
N THR A 86 8.29 -3.46 6.56
CA THR A 86 7.12 -2.61 6.82
C THR A 86 6.73 -1.89 5.53
N ILE A 87 5.50 -2.10 5.09
CA ILE A 87 4.91 -1.38 3.96
C ILE A 87 3.84 -0.43 4.50
N THR A 88 3.99 0.85 4.21
CA THR A 88 3.06 1.92 4.59
C THR A 88 2.43 2.49 3.34
N THR A 89 1.10 2.52 3.28
CA THR A 89 0.33 3.10 2.18
C THR A 89 -0.56 4.21 2.75
N PRO A 90 -0.10 5.47 2.76
CA PRO A 90 -0.89 6.58 3.25
C PRO A 90 -2.13 6.84 2.40
N HIS A 91 -3.15 7.47 2.99
CA HIS A 91 -4.34 7.93 2.28
C HIS A 91 -4.31 9.46 2.20
N GLY A 92 -3.76 9.96 1.10
CA GLY A 92 -3.29 11.36 1.00
C GLY A 92 -1.84 11.52 1.48
N GLU A 93 -1.23 12.66 1.18
CA GLU A 93 0.19 12.93 1.46
C GLU A 93 0.52 12.81 2.97
N TRP A 94 -0.45 13.14 3.82
CA TRP A 94 -0.35 13.25 5.27
C TRP A 94 -1.36 12.35 6.02
N ASN A 95 -1.95 11.36 5.36
CA ASN A 95 -3.09 10.56 5.88
C ASN A 95 -4.35 11.39 6.18
N GLU A 96 -4.56 12.45 5.40
CA GLU A 96 -5.63 13.43 5.57
C GLU A 96 -6.92 13.08 4.81
N VAL A 97 -6.88 12.09 3.92
CA VAL A 97 -8.03 11.70 3.11
C VAL A 97 -8.71 10.46 3.73
N GLU A 98 -10.02 10.55 3.95
CA GLU A 98 -10.80 9.39 4.38
C GLU A 98 -10.90 8.38 3.24
N ALA A 99 -10.44 7.15 3.49
CA ALA A 99 -10.45 6.08 2.51
C ALA A 99 -10.56 4.70 3.17
N ASP A 100 -11.09 3.73 2.43
CA ASP A 100 -11.13 2.32 2.79
C ASP A 100 -10.12 1.54 1.95
N TYR A 101 -9.13 0.95 2.62
CA TYR A 101 -8.04 0.22 2.01
C TYR A 101 -8.08 -1.25 2.44
N SER A 102 -7.87 -2.12 1.47
CA SER A 102 -7.63 -3.54 1.67
C SER A 102 -6.49 -3.97 0.77
N SER A 103 -5.64 -4.87 1.28
CA SER A 103 -4.46 -5.34 0.55
C SER A 103 -4.12 -6.79 0.90
N VAL A 104 -3.33 -7.40 0.02
CA VAL A 104 -2.70 -8.70 0.23
C VAL A 104 -1.23 -8.55 -0.13
N ALA A 105 -0.34 -9.04 0.72
CA ALA A 105 1.09 -9.05 0.48
C ALA A 105 1.62 -10.49 0.37
N TYR A 106 2.53 -10.70 -0.57
CA TYR A 106 3.24 -11.97 -0.76
C TYR A 106 4.71 -11.73 -0.50
N TRP A 107 5.34 -12.64 0.26
CA TRP A 107 6.78 -12.62 0.50
C TRP A 107 7.30 -14.06 0.57
N TYR A 108 8.62 -14.19 0.44
CA TYR A 108 9.31 -15.46 0.57
C TYR A 108 10.25 -15.41 1.76
N ASP A 109 10.28 -16.51 2.52
CA ASP A 109 11.22 -16.76 3.60
C ASP A 109 11.89 -18.12 3.33
N PRO A 110 13.22 -18.21 3.23
CA PRO A 110 13.91 -19.47 2.99
C PRO A 110 13.81 -20.44 4.18
N LEU A 111 13.44 -19.97 5.39
CA LEU A 111 13.23 -20.83 6.54
C LEU A 111 11.77 -21.30 6.63
N PRO A 112 11.52 -22.61 6.85
CA PRO A 112 10.16 -23.10 7.03
C PRO A 112 9.51 -22.46 8.26
N ALA A 113 8.22 -22.08 8.13
CA ALA A 113 7.44 -21.43 9.19
C ALA A 113 7.45 -22.20 10.54
N LEU A 114 7.73 -23.50 10.51
CA LEU A 114 7.82 -24.39 11.69
C LEU A 114 9.05 -24.13 12.59
N GLY A 115 10.07 -23.40 12.14
CA GLY A 115 11.32 -23.14 12.89
C GLY A 115 11.39 -21.78 13.59
N ARG A 116 10.47 -20.84 13.31
CA ARG A 116 10.49 -19.48 13.86
C ARG A 116 9.44 -19.33 14.97
N ARG A 117 9.87 -18.96 16.19
CA ARG A 117 8.95 -18.42 17.19
C ARG A 117 8.48 -17.04 16.73
N GLY A 118 7.22 -16.94 16.30
CA GLY A 118 6.50 -15.67 16.16
C GLY A 118 6.89 -14.81 14.95
N PHE A 119 6.35 -15.13 13.78
CA PHE A 119 6.06 -14.13 12.76
C PHE A 119 4.63 -13.62 12.97
N THR A 120 4.47 -12.31 13.11
CA THR A 120 3.15 -11.68 13.03
C THR A 120 3.08 -10.87 11.76
N ALA A 121 2.24 -11.28 10.82
CA ALA A 121 1.69 -10.36 9.83
C ALA A 121 0.64 -9.53 10.55
N GLY A 122 1.01 -8.31 10.90
CA GLY A 122 0.12 -7.37 11.57
C GLY A 122 -0.29 -6.27 10.61
N VAL A 123 -1.60 -6.02 10.52
CA VAL A 123 -2.10 -4.72 10.10
C VAL A 123 -2.23 -3.87 11.36
N SER A 124 -1.31 -2.95 11.59
CA SER A 124 -1.48 -1.97 12.67
C SER A 124 -1.99 -0.66 12.09
N GLY A 125 -3.24 -0.34 12.41
CA GLY A 125 -3.75 1.02 12.29
C GLY A 125 -3.08 1.91 13.33
N VAL A 126 -2.60 3.08 12.95
CA VAL A 126 -2.39 4.16 13.92
C VAL A 126 -3.76 4.81 14.07
N THR A 127 -4.46 4.55 15.17
CA THR A 127 -5.75 5.18 15.47
C THR A 127 -5.51 6.67 15.72
N PRO A 128 -6.05 7.61 14.92
CA PRO A 128 -6.26 8.96 15.41
C PRO A 128 -7.48 8.94 16.35
N LEU A 129 -7.71 10.00 17.13
CA LEU A 129 -8.82 10.12 18.08
C LEU A 129 -10.25 9.98 17.48
N TRP A 130 -10.36 9.71 16.18
CA TRP A 130 -11.59 9.38 15.46
C TRP A 130 -11.26 8.20 14.54
N GLY A 131 -11.83 7.02 14.83
CA GLY A 131 -11.38 5.72 14.31
C GLY A 131 -11.13 5.67 12.80
N LEU A 132 -9.88 5.34 12.42
CA LEU A 132 -9.46 5.07 11.05
C LEU A 132 -8.50 3.87 11.05
N LEU A 133 -8.64 2.96 10.08
CA LEU A 133 -7.75 1.81 9.87
C LEU A 133 -6.67 2.18 8.83
N ASN A 134 -5.42 2.35 9.25
CA ASN A 134 -4.31 2.34 8.29
C ASN A 134 -4.10 0.92 7.77
N THR A 135 -3.77 0.78 6.49
CA THR A 135 -3.19 -0.47 5.98
C THR A 135 -1.68 -0.41 6.13
N LEU A 136 -1.18 -0.77 7.31
CA LEU A 136 0.22 -1.15 7.49
C LEU A 136 0.34 -2.65 7.19
N VAL A 137 1.37 -3.09 6.48
CA VAL A 137 1.76 -4.50 6.53
C VAL A 137 3.10 -4.55 7.23
N LYS A 138 3.09 -4.97 8.50
CA LYS A 138 4.32 -5.24 9.24
C LYS A 138 4.54 -6.75 9.29
N LEU A 139 5.66 -7.16 8.73
CA LEU A 139 6.21 -8.51 8.85
C LEU A 139 7.42 -8.39 9.76
N GLY A 140 7.47 -9.17 10.84
CA GLY A 140 8.60 -9.13 11.74
C GLY A 140 8.70 -10.34 12.66
N LEU A 141 9.93 -10.65 13.05
CA LEU A 141 10.25 -11.56 14.15
C LEU A 141 9.85 -10.92 15.49
N LYS A 142 9.19 -11.67 16.36
CA LYS A 142 9.15 -11.33 17.79
C LYS A 142 10.44 -11.80 18.45
N THR A 143 11.17 -10.87 19.05
CA THR A 143 12.20 -11.18 20.06
C THR A 143 11.58 -11.47 21.42
#